data_AF-A0A7J4PZM6-F1
#
_entry.id   AF-A0A7J4PZM6-F1
#
_cell.length_a   1.000
_cell.length_b   1.000
_cell.length_c   1.000
_cell.angle_alpha   90.00
_cell.angle_beta   90.00
_cell.angle_gamma   90.00
#
_symmetry.space_group_name_H-M   'P 1'
#
loop_
_entity.id
_entity.type
_entity.pdbx_description
1 polymer ?
#
loop_
_entity_poly.entity_id
_entity_poly.type
_entity_poly.pdbx_seq_one_letter_code
_entity_poly.pdbx_strand_id
1 'polypeptide(L)' 'FDRRIRAFVSKRSGRMLKKGDIVFAKISTVSMKTSVKDSKIALTMKPEGLGKQEWINEGEKAKGRVQRGGPQKRGRK' A
#
# COMPACT_ATOMS: atom_id res chain seq x y z
N PHE A 1 -4.78 15.80 -4.70
CA PHE A 1 -3.48 16.46 -4.46
C PHE A 1 -3.75 17.78 -3.79
N ASP A 2 -3.16 18.03 -2.63
CA ASP A 2 -3.28 19.29 -1.92
C ASP A 2 -2.03 20.14 -2.21
N ARG A 3 -2.24 21.31 -2.82
CA ARG A 3 -1.16 22.23 -3.22
C ARG A 3 -0.49 22.92 -2.04
N ARG A 4 -1.18 23.11 -0.91
CA ARG A 4 -0.64 23.82 0.27
C ARG A 4 0.43 22.99 0.96
N ILE A 5 0.15 21.70 1.15
CA ILE A 5 1.04 20.74 1.80
C ILE A 5 1.88 19.91 0.81
N ARG A 6 1.71 20.15 -0.51
CA ARG A 6 2.35 19.42 -1.61
C ARG A 6 2.28 17.89 -1.43
N ALA A 7 1.10 17.40 -1.05
CA ALA A 7 0.88 16.01 -0.67
C ALA A 7 -0.34 15.41 -1.37
N PHE A 8 -0.34 14.09 -1.55
CA PHE A 8 -1.52 13.33 -1.91
C PHE A 8 -2.22 12.87 -0.65
N VAL A 9 -3.43 13.38 -0.41
CA VAL A 9 -4.27 12.99 0.73
C VAL A 9 -5.47 12.20 0.21
N SER A 10 -5.68 11.01 0.76
CA SER A 10 -6.88 10.21 0.53
C SER A 10 -8.00 10.69 1.46
N LYS A 11 -9.11 11.17 0.88
CA LYS A 11 -10.28 11.63 1.65
C LYS A 11 -10.97 10.50 2.43
N ARG A 12 -10.89 9.25 1.95
CA ARG A 12 -11.62 8.11 2.52
C ARG A 12 -10.86 7.38 3.62
N SER A 13 -9.53 7.30 3.49
CA SER A 13 -8.68 6.51 4.40
C SER A 13 -7.74 7.36 5.24
N GLY A 14 -7.76 8.70 5.09
CA GLY A 14 -6.84 9.60 5.78
C GLY A 14 -5.37 9.45 5.38
N ARG A 15 -5.07 8.51 4.48
CA ARG A 15 -3.72 8.19 4.04
C ARG A 15 -3.08 9.36 3.31
N MET A 16 -1.85 9.69 3.67
CA MET A 16 -1.14 10.85 3.15
C MET A 16 0.24 10.47 2.59
N LEU A 17 0.58 10.98 1.41
CA LEU A 17 1.84 10.73 0.71
C LEU A 17 2.50 12.07 0.33
N LYS A 18 3.68 12.31 0.89
CA LYS A 18 4.50 13.52 0.77
C LYS A 18 5.83 13.19 0.09
N LYS A 19 6.49 14.23 -0.41
CA LYS A 19 7.86 14.12 -0.93
C LYS A 19 8.82 13.77 0.21
N GLY A 20 9.61 12.70 0.05
CA GLY A 20 10.55 12.20 1.05
C GLY A 20 10.10 10.93 1.77
N ASP A 21 8.85 10.50 1.56
CA ASP A 21 8.36 9.25 2.15
C ASP A 21 8.96 8.01 1.46
N ILE A 22 9.33 7.02 2.26
CA ILE A 22 9.77 5.70 1.78
C ILE A 22 8.54 4.82 1.60
N VAL A 23 8.42 4.21 0.42
CA VAL A 23 7.23 3.47 0.00
C VAL A 23 7.64 2.17 -0.70
N PHE A 24 6.86 1.12 -0.47
CA PHE A 24 6.95 -0.11 -1.23
C PHE A 24 5.97 -0.01 -2.41
N ALA A 25 6.49 -0.13 -3.62
CA ALA A 25 5.70 -0.10 -4.85
C ALA A 25 6.10 -1.24 -5.77
N LYS A 26 5.15 -1.70 -6.59
CA LYS A 26 5.39 -2.71 -7.62
C LYS A 26 5.68 -2.02 -8.94
N ILE A 27 6.66 -2.52 -9.69
CA ILE A 27 6.92 -2.09 -11.06
C ILE A 27 5.78 -2.60 -11.95
N SER A 28 5.07 -1.68 -12.60
CA SER A 28 3.96 -2.02 -13.50
C SER A 28 4.45 -2.14 -14.93
N THR A 29 5.18 -1.13 -15.41
CA THR A 29 5.73 -1.11 -16.76
C THR A 29 7.11 -0.46 -16.73
N VAL A 30 7.98 -0.92 -17.60
CA VAL A 30 9.32 -0.35 -17.82
C VAL A 30 9.46 -0.08 -19.30
N SER A 31 9.80 1.16 -19.63
CA SER A 31 10.20 1.55 -20.99
C SER A 31 11.67 1.95 -20.92
N MET A 32 12.55 1.03 -21.31
CA MET A 32 13.98 1.28 -21.40
C MET A 32 14.30 1.91 -22.74
N LYS A 33 15.02 3.03 -22.71
CA LYS A 33 15.56 3.72 -23.88
C LYS A 33 17.09 3.74 -23.80
N THR A 34 17.73 4.16 -24.89
CA THR A 34 19.20 4.25 -25.01
C THR A 34 19.85 5.07 -23.89
N SER A 35 19.15 6.09 -23.38
CA SER A 35 19.58 6.90 -22.23
C SER A 35 18.74 6.63 -20.99
N VAL A 36 19.39 6.55 -19.83
CA VAL A 36 18.74 6.34 -18.53
C VAL A 36 17.74 7.47 -18.21
N LYS A 37 18.07 8.71 -18.61
CA LYS A 37 17.19 9.88 -18.41
C LYS A 37 15.88 9.79 -19.18
N ASP A 38 15.88 9.11 -20.33
CA ASP A 38 14.69 8.94 -21.17
C ASP A 38 13.89 7.68 -20.83
N SER A 39 14.46 6.82 -19.98
CA SER A 39 13.83 5.59 -19.51
C SER A 39 12.74 5.92 -18.50
N LYS A 40 11.58 5.28 -18.66
CA LYS A 40 10.40 5.52 -17.81
C LYS A 40 10.05 4.25 -17.06
N ILE A 41 9.90 4.38 -15.75
CA ILE A 41 9.45 3.29 -14.88
C ILE A 41 8.11 3.72 -14.29
N ALA A 42 7.04 3.01 -14.64
CA ALA A 42 5.75 3.21 -14.03
C ALA A 42 5.62 2.28 -12.81
N LEU A 43 5.28 2.86 -11.67
CA LEU A 43 5.10 2.16 -10.40
C LEU A 43 3.62 2.14 -10.01
N THR A 44 3.19 1.09 -9.32
CA THR A 44 1.84 0.97 -8.77
C THR A 44 1.85 0.56 -7.30
N MET A 45 0.92 1.12 -6.54
CA MET A 45 0.66 0.81 -5.12
C MET A 45 -0.77 0.28 -4.91
N LYS A 46 -1.43 -0.16 -6.00
CA LYS A 46 -2.81 -0.68 -5.95
C LYS A 46 -2.95 -2.04 -5.26
N PRO A 47 -2.00 -3.00 -5.40
CA PRO A 47 -2.09 -4.27 -4.70
C PRO A 47 -2.11 -4.10 -3.17
N GLU A 48 -2.75 -5.05 -2.50
CA GLU A 48 -2.71 -5.13 -1.04
C GLU A 48 -1.28 -5.32 -0.52
N GLY A 49 -0.96 -4.72 0.62
CA GLY A 49 0.39 -4.80 1.22
C GLY A 49 1.44 -3.88 0.58
N LEU A 50 1.06 -2.93 -0.28
CA LEU A 50 1.95 -1.91 -0.84
C LEU A 50 1.56 -0.49 -0.38
N GLY A 51 2.51 0.44 -0.45
CA GLY A 51 2.37 1.82 0.01
C GLY A 51 3.38 2.17 1.11
N LYS A 52 3.03 3.12 1.97
CA LYS A 52 3.88 3.47 3.12
C LYS A 52 4.05 2.28 4.06
N GLN A 53 5.22 2.19 4.67
CA GLN A 53 5.51 1.19 5.70
C GLN A 53 4.46 1.20 6.83
N GLU A 54 3.96 2.37 7.20
CA GLU A 54 2.88 2.53 8.18
C GLU A 54 1.57 1.83 7.75
N TRP A 55 1.22 1.88 6.46
CA TRP A 55 -0.02 1.28 5.96
C TRP A 55 0.04 -0.24 5.87
N ILE A 56 1.25 -0.79 5.67
CA ILE A 56 1.48 -2.23 5.64
C ILE A 56 1.30 -2.79 7.05
N ASN A 57 1.90 -2.14 8.05
CA ASN A 57 1.75 -2.51 9.46
C ASN A 57 0.30 -2.43 9.97
N GLU A 58 -0.48 -1.43 9.53
CA GLU A 58 -1.91 -1.33 9.83
C GLU A 58 -2.73 -2.44 9.15
N GLY A 59 -2.37 -2.82 7.92
CA GLY A 59 -3.00 -3.91 7.18
C GLY A 59 -2.79 -5.29 7.83
N GLU A 60 -1.61 -5.55 8.37
CA GLU A 60 -1.34 -6.77 9.15
C GLU A 60 -2.15 -6.83 10.45
N LYS A 61 -2.32 -5.69 11.16
CA LYS A 61 -3.19 -5.63 12.34
C LYS A 61 -4.67 -5.83 11.99
N ALA A 62 -5.12 -5.39 10.81
CA ALA A 62 -6.48 -5.62 10.33
C ALA A 62 -6.71 -7.09 9.91
N LYS A 63 -5.72 -7.77 9.33
CA LYS A 63 -5.77 -9.22 9.04
C LYS A 63 -5.65 -10.09 10.29
N GLY A 64 -5.01 -9.58 11.36
CA GLY A 64 -4.93 -10.24 12.67
C GLY A 64 -6.25 -10.32 13.46
N ARG A 65 -7.30 -9.56 13.09
CA ARG A 65 -8.63 -9.63 13.73
C ARG A 65 -9.58 -10.67 13.12
N VAL A 66 -9.23 -11.32 12.01
CA VAL A 66 -10.11 -12.28 11.31
C VAL A 66 -9.60 -13.74 11.43
N GLN A 67 -8.59 -14.01 12.26
CA GLN A 67 -8.11 -15.38 12.53
C GLN A 67 -8.05 -15.76 14.02
N ARG A 68 -8.94 -15.23 14.86
CA ARG A 68 -9.20 -15.79 16.20
C ARG A 68 -10.70 -15.96 16.42
N GLY A 69 -11.18 -17.20 16.26
CA GLY A 69 -12.51 -17.61 16.71
C GLY A 69 -13.40 -18.24 15.65
N GLY A 70 -12.97 -19.35 15.04
CA GLY A 70 -13.94 -20.28 14.45
C GLY A 70 -14.72 -20.98 15.59
N PRO A 71 -16.06 -21.06 15.55
CA PRO A 71 -16.82 -21.73 16.60
C PRO A 71 -16.62 -23.24 16.48
N GLN A 72 -15.86 -23.83 17.41
CA GLN A 72 -15.79 -25.28 17.55
C GLN A 72 -17.14 -25.77 18.08
N LYS A 73 -18.01 -26.18 17.14
CA LYS A 73 -19.28 -26.81 17.48
C LYS A 73 -19.02 -28.05 18.34
N ARG A 74 -19.70 -28.07 19.49
CA ARG A 74 -19.92 -29.22 20.36
C ARG A 74 -20.29 -30.46 19.54
N GLY A 75 -19.55 -31.55 19.74
CA GLY A 75 -19.95 -32.92 19.41
C GLY A 75 -19.86 -33.75 20.68
N ARG A 76 -21.00 -33.96 21.32
CA ARG A 76 -21.20 -34.81 22.50
C ARG A 76 -21.79 -36.12 21.99
N LYS A 77 -21.04 -37.21 22.04
CA LYS A 77 -21.51 -38.60 22.26
C LYS A 77 -20.32 -39.54 22.23
#